data_AF-A0A852HKT8-F1
#
_entry.id   AF-A0A852HKT8-F1
#
_cell.length_a   1.000
_cell.length_b   1.000
_cell.length_c   1.000
_cell.angle_alpha   90.00
_cell.angle_beta   90.00
_cell.angle_gamma   90.00
#
_symmetry.space_group_name_H-M   'P 1'
#
loop_
_entity.id
_entity.type
_entity.pdbx_description
1 polymer ?
#
loop_
_entity_poly.entity_id
_entity_poly.type
_entity_poly.pdbx_seq_one_letter_code
_entity_poly.pdbx_strand_id
1 'polypeptide(L)'
;ENREAMLNSKSNRLTEALEEANALFDGVCRAREAALDAQFLVLASSIGKEKANELQSEMSAFDSTAFAEDLLTFMGINRTEETDDSGDVPGGFLPSDAWQTVGEEALKYFKRAPTFHYMMGSFKSEPPVPKQRIERQKKASRGKAEQAMPAQLRKMEESHQEATEKEVERILRILQTHFENDSNTPIFFFDFVVDPKSFARTVENMFHVSFLIR
;
A
#
# COMPACT_ATOMS: atom_id res chain seq x y z
N GLU A 1 40.25 -8.62 19.47
CA GLU A 1 40.52 -7.19 19.22
C GLU A 1 40.13 -6.69 17.83
N ASN A 2 40.93 -6.80 16.76
CA ASN A 2 40.57 -6.16 15.47
C ASN A 2 39.27 -6.68 14.84
N ARG A 3 38.97 -7.98 14.98
CA ARG A 3 37.74 -8.59 14.45
C ARG A 3 36.48 -8.09 15.16
N GLU A 4 36.49 -8.05 16.49
CA GLU A 4 35.36 -7.54 17.29
C GLU A 4 35.10 -6.06 17.03
N ALA A 5 36.17 -5.27 16.82
CA ALA A 5 36.07 -3.86 16.44
C ALA A 5 35.47 -3.64 15.05
N MET A 6 35.52 -4.63 14.15
CA MET A 6 34.86 -4.58 12.82
C MET A 6 33.41 -5.06 12.85
N LEU A 7 33.07 -5.94 13.79
CA LEU A 7 31.72 -6.47 13.97
C LEU A 7 30.77 -5.46 14.62
N ASN A 8 31.27 -4.54 15.45
CA ASN A 8 30.45 -3.51 16.08
C ASN A 8 29.62 -2.72 15.04
N SER A 9 28.29 -2.77 15.18
CA SER A 9 27.31 -2.13 14.29
C SER A 9 27.51 -0.61 14.14
N LYS A 10 28.05 0.06 15.16
CA LYS A 10 28.34 1.51 15.15
C LYS A 10 29.67 1.88 14.49
N SER A 11 30.46 0.90 14.08
CA SER A 11 31.79 1.12 13.52
C SER A 11 31.79 1.01 12.00
N ASN A 12 32.46 1.97 11.34
CA ASN A 12 32.70 1.99 9.89
C ASN A 12 34.07 1.38 9.54
N ARG A 13 34.66 0.60 10.44
CA ARG A 13 36.03 0.07 10.24
C ARG A 13 36.13 -0.92 9.09
N LEU A 14 35.08 -1.72 8.85
CA LEU A 14 35.05 -2.65 7.71
C LEU A 14 35.02 -1.89 6.38
N THR A 15 34.28 -0.79 6.30
CA THR A 15 34.18 0.02 5.08
C THR A 15 35.48 0.80 4.85
N GLU A 16 36.07 1.38 5.89
CA GLU A 16 37.38 2.05 5.81
C GLU A 16 38.48 1.08 5.33
N ALA A 17 38.54 -0.13 5.87
CA ALA A 17 39.51 -1.14 5.43
C ALA A 17 39.27 -1.59 3.97
N LEU A 18 38.02 -1.62 3.50
CA LEU A 18 37.69 -1.95 2.12
C LEU A 18 38.13 -0.82 1.16
N GLU A 19 37.93 0.43 1.56
CA GLU A 19 38.37 1.61 0.81
C GLU A 19 39.89 1.68 0.72
N GLU A 20 40.60 1.42 1.82
CA GLU A 20 42.06 1.34 1.86
C GLU A 20 42.59 0.22 0.95
N ALA A 21 41.99 -0.98 1.02
CA ALA A 21 42.34 -2.08 0.14
C ALA A 21 42.08 -1.75 -1.35
N ASN A 22 40.97 -1.07 -1.65
CA ASN A 22 40.65 -0.64 -3.01
C ASN A 22 41.65 0.40 -3.54
N ALA A 23 42.15 1.30 -2.69
CA ALA A 23 43.20 2.25 -3.07
C ALA A 23 44.55 1.56 -3.32
N LEU A 24 44.86 0.50 -2.57
CA LEU A 24 46.10 -0.28 -2.73
C LEU A 24 46.05 -1.24 -3.93
N PHE A 25 44.85 -1.62 -4.38
CA PHE A 25 44.63 -2.55 -5.49
C PHE A 25 45.28 -2.09 -6.80
N ASP A 26 45.31 -0.77 -7.06
CA ASP A 26 45.93 -0.20 -8.25
C ASP A 26 47.44 -0.49 -8.34
N GLY A 27 48.10 -0.82 -7.22
CA GLY A 27 49.52 -1.16 -7.14
C GLY A 27 49.84 -2.65 -7.34
N VAL A 28 48.83 -3.50 -7.48
CA VAL A 28 48.99 -4.97 -7.45
C VAL A 28 49.48 -5.48 -8.79
N CYS A 29 50.73 -5.96 -8.82
CA CYS A 29 51.38 -6.38 -10.07
C CYS A 29 51.76 -7.86 -10.07
N ARG A 30 51.92 -8.47 -8.88
CA ARG A 30 52.43 -9.84 -8.75
C ARG A 30 51.32 -10.81 -8.35
N ALA A 31 51.40 -12.05 -8.85
CA ALA A 31 50.46 -13.11 -8.50
C ALA A 31 50.37 -13.38 -6.98
N ARG A 32 51.47 -13.17 -6.24
CA ARG A 32 51.48 -13.30 -4.78
C ARG A 32 50.67 -12.20 -4.08
N GLU A 33 50.69 -10.97 -4.60
CA GLU A 33 49.93 -9.84 -4.05
C GLU A 33 48.44 -10.03 -4.35
N ALA A 34 48.10 -10.39 -5.58
CA ALA A 34 46.72 -10.72 -5.96
C ALA A 34 46.12 -11.89 -5.12
N ALA A 35 46.96 -12.85 -4.71
CA ALA A 35 46.52 -13.92 -3.82
C ALA A 35 46.21 -13.42 -2.39
N LEU A 36 46.93 -12.40 -1.90
CA LEU A 36 46.64 -11.77 -0.60
C LEU A 36 45.36 -10.93 -0.67
N ASP A 37 45.12 -10.22 -1.78
CA ASP A 37 43.87 -9.47 -1.98
C ASP A 37 42.66 -10.41 -2.01
N ALA A 38 42.77 -11.55 -2.71
CA ALA A 38 41.72 -12.56 -2.71
C ALA A 38 41.44 -13.08 -1.29
N GLN A 39 42.48 -13.30 -0.48
CA GLN A 39 42.33 -13.70 0.92
C GLN A 39 41.67 -12.61 1.76
N PHE A 40 42.06 -11.34 1.57
CA PHE A 40 41.44 -10.20 2.22
C PHE A 40 39.94 -10.10 1.90
N LEU A 41 39.56 -10.21 0.62
CA LEU A 41 38.15 -10.16 0.21
C LEU A 41 37.32 -11.30 0.81
N VAL A 42 37.88 -12.51 0.92
CA VAL A 42 37.21 -13.63 1.60
C VAL A 42 36.98 -13.31 3.08
N LEU A 43 37.98 -12.75 3.75
CA LEU A 43 37.87 -12.34 5.15
C LEU A 43 36.83 -11.21 5.32
N ALA A 44 36.91 -10.16 4.50
CA ALA A 44 35.97 -9.04 4.52
C ALA A 44 34.52 -9.48 4.27
N SER A 45 34.32 -10.40 3.32
CA SER A 45 33.01 -10.99 3.03
C SER A 45 32.47 -11.80 4.22
N SER A 46 33.32 -12.59 4.88
CA SER A 46 32.92 -13.35 6.08
C SER A 46 32.48 -12.44 7.23
N ILE A 47 33.20 -11.33 7.45
CA ILE A 47 32.87 -10.32 8.48
C ILE A 47 31.61 -9.56 8.07
N GLY A 48 31.46 -9.21 6.79
CA GLY A 48 30.25 -8.59 6.25
C GLY A 48 29.02 -9.46 6.42
N LYS A 49 29.13 -10.77 6.21
CA LYS A 49 28.07 -11.75 6.48
C LYS A 49 27.71 -11.79 7.96
N GLU A 50 28.70 -11.83 8.85
CA GLU A 50 28.47 -11.86 10.30
C GLU A 50 27.79 -10.57 10.78
N LYS A 51 28.24 -9.41 10.31
CA LYS A 51 27.62 -8.10 10.57
C LYS A 51 26.20 -8.00 9.98
N ALA A 52 25.97 -8.52 8.78
CA ALA A 52 24.65 -8.57 8.16
C ALA A 52 23.70 -9.48 8.95
N ASN A 53 24.18 -10.62 9.46
CA ASN A 53 23.39 -11.50 10.31
C ASN A 53 23.05 -10.84 11.66
N GLU A 54 23.96 -10.07 12.25
CA GLU A 54 23.69 -9.31 13.47
C GLU A 54 22.64 -8.21 13.23
N LEU A 55 22.73 -7.47 12.12
CA LEU A 55 21.72 -6.51 11.69
C LEU A 55 20.37 -7.17 11.39
N GLN A 56 20.38 -8.35 10.78
CA GLN A 56 19.18 -9.14 10.52
C GLN A 56 18.64 -9.82 11.78
N SER A 57 19.44 -9.95 12.85
CA SER A 57 18.98 -10.47 14.14
C SER A 57 18.06 -9.49 14.88
N GLU A 58 18.00 -8.21 14.49
CA GLU A 58 16.94 -7.30 14.90
C GLU A 58 15.61 -7.54 14.17
N MET A 59 15.59 -8.43 13.18
CA MET A 59 14.38 -9.16 12.80
C MET A 59 14.31 -10.45 13.62
N SER A 60 14.35 -10.30 14.95
CA SER A 60 13.88 -11.35 15.86
C SER A 60 12.53 -11.80 15.31
N ALA A 61 12.40 -13.09 14.99
CA ALA A 61 11.13 -13.65 14.54
C ALA A 61 10.05 -13.10 15.47
N PHE A 62 9.09 -12.36 14.90
CA PHE A 62 8.11 -11.60 15.67
C PHE A 62 7.49 -12.51 16.73
N ASP A 63 7.82 -12.26 17.99
CA ASP A 63 7.25 -13.02 19.09
C ASP A 63 5.90 -12.41 19.43
N SER A 64 4.86 -13.04 18.88
CA SER A 64 3.48 -12.62 19.12
C SER A 64 3.09 -12.66 20.59
N THR A 65 3.76 -13.49 21.41
CA THR A 65 3.43 -13.61 22.83
C THR A 65 4.07 -12.50 23.65
N ALA A 66 5.37 -12.23 23.45
CA ALA A 66 6.04 -11.09 24.06
C ALA A 66 5.36 -9.77 23.68
N PHE A 67 5.04 -9.59 22.39
CA PHE A 67 4.32 -8.40 21.92
C PHE A 67 2.95 -8.23 22.59
N ALA A 68 2.22 -9.32 22.82
CA ALA A 68 0.91 -9.25 23.48
C ALA A 68 1.03 -8.85 24.96
N GLU A 69 2.02 -9.38 25.70
CA GLU A 69 2.26 -8.99 27.09
C GLU A 69 2.74 -7.53 27.21
N ASP A 70 3.62 -7.09 26.31
CA ASP A 70 4.07 -5.69 26.25
C ASP A 70 2.92 -4.74 25.90
N LEU A 71 2.02 -5.16 25.00
CA LEU A 71 0.82 -4.40 24.65
C LEU A 71 -0.14 -4.28 25.83
N LEU A 72 -0.36 -5.36 26.59
CA LEU A 72 -1.18 -5.34 27.80
C LEU A 72 -0.57 -4.42 28.87
N THR A 73 0.76 -4.46 29.03
CA THR A 73 1.49 -3.56 29.92
C THR A 73 1.33 -2.11 29.49
N PHE A 74 1.45 -1.82 28.19
CA PHE A 74 1.20 -0.50 27.61
C PHE A 74 -0.24 -0.02 27.82
N MET A 75 -1.21 -0.94 27.80
CA MET A 75 -2.63 -0.69 28.11
C MET A 75 -2.89 -0.50 29.61
N GLY A 76 -1.87 -0.52 30.47
CA GLY A 76 -1.99 -0.33 31.92
C GLY A 76 -2.39 -1.59 32.70
N ILE A 77 -2.32 -2.77 32.07
CA ILE A 77 -2.65 -4.05 32.70
C ILE A 77 -1.37 -4.69 33.20
N ASN A 78 -1.04 -4.46 34.46
CA ASN A 78 0.03 -5.19 35.13
C ASN A 78 -0.56 -6.45 35.76
N ARG A 79 -0.45 -7.60 35.08
CA ARG A 79 -0.90 -8.91 35.62
C ARG A 79 -0.22 -9.32 36.94
N THR A 80 0.81 -8.59 37.36
CA THR A 80 1.54 -8.78 38.62
C THR A 80 0.93 -8.04 39.81
N GLU A 81 -0.01 -7.12 39.58
CA GLU A 81 -0.77 -6.49 40.66
C GLU A 81 -2.07 -7.27 40.83
N GLU A 82 -2.10 -8.15 41.83
CA GLU A 82 -3.34 -8.65 42.40
C GLU A 82 -4.10 -7.45 42.99
N THR A 83 -4.88 -6.75 42.17
CA THR A 83 -5.93 -5.86 42.69
C THR A 83 -7.04 -6.76 43.22
N ASP A 84 -6.87 -7.14 44.48
CA ASP A 84 -7.98 -7.53 45.36
C ASP A 84 -9.03 -6.41 45.35
N ASP A 85 -10.26 -6.81 45.01
CA ASP A 85 -11.53 -6.14 45.28
C ASP A 85 -11.91 -4.93 44.39
N SER A 86 -12.79 -5.16 43.42
CA SER A 86 -14.14 -4.55 43.45
C SER A 86 -14.98 -4.90 42.21
N GLY A 87 -16.10 -5.58 42.48
CA GLY A 87 -17.37 -5.35 41.79
C GLY A 87 -17.49 -5.80 40.34
N ASP A 88 -18.32 -6.81 40.14
CA ASP A 88 -19.14 -7.11 38.96
C ASP A 88 -19.41 -5.89 38.02
N VAL A 89 -18.46 -5.56 37.14
CA VAL A 89 -18.69 -4.69 35.98
C VAL A 89 -18.85 -5.61 34.76
N PRO A 90 -19.97 -5.54 34.02
CA PRO A 90 -20.17 -6.31 32.79
C PRO A 90 -19.39 -5.70 31.61
N GLY A 91 -18.15 -5.30 31.85
CA GLY A 91 -17.20 -4.72 30.90
C GLY A 91 -15.92 -5.55 30.95
N GLY A 92 -15.40 -5.93 29.79
CA GLY A 92 -14.37 -6.96 29.66
C GLY A 92 -13.07 -6.71 30.40
N PHE A 93 -12.15 -7.67 30.25
CA PHE A 93 -10.83 -7.76 30.91
C PHE A 93 -9.88 -6.57 30.67
N LEU A 94 -10.29 -5.56 29.91
CA LEU A 94 -9.48 -4.41 29.50
C LEU A 94 -10.08 -3.11 30.05
N PRO A 95 -9.24 -2.16 30.50
CA PRO A 95 -9.69 -0.80 30.78
C PRO A 95 -10.45 -0.18 29.59
N SER A 96 -11.45 0.66 29.87
CA SER A 96 -12.30 1.25 28.83
C SER A 96 -11.54 2.13 27.84
N ASP A 97 -10.40 2.67 28.24
CA ASP A 97 -9.51 3.56 27.48
C ASP A 97 -8.33 2.82 26.83
N ALA A 98 -8.18 1.52 27.07
CA ALA A 98 -7.01 0.75 26.65
C ALA A 98 -6.81 0.74 25.12
N TRP A 99 -7.90 0.68 24.35
CA TRP A 99 -7.80 0.80 22.89
C TRP A 99 -7.56 2.22 22.41
N GLN A 100 -7.95 3.23 23.20
CA GLN A 100 -7.72 4.62 22.87
C GLN A 100 -6.23 4.97 23.00
N THR A 101 -5.56 4.53 24.07
CA THR A 101 -4.12 4.75 24.28
C THR A 101 -3.28 4.10 23.17
N VAL A 102 -3.59 2.85 22.81
CA VAL A 102 -2.96 2.16 21.67
C VAL A 102 -3.22 2.89 20.36
N GLY A 103 -4.45 3.36 20.14
CA GLY A 103 -4.83 4.12 18.96
C GLY A 103 -4.05 5.43 18.82
N GLU A 104 -3.91 6.20 19.91
CA GLU A 104 -3.17 7.46 19.94
C GLU A 104 -1.69 7.30 19.58
N GLU A 105 -1.06 6.23 20.08
CA GLU A 105 0.35 5.94 19.77
C GLU A 105 0.51 5.45 18.33
N ALA A 106 -0.37 4.55 17.88
CA ALA A 106 -0.32 3.99 16.54
C ALA A 106 -0.52 5.07 15.46
N LEU A 107 -1.38 6.07 15.72
CA LEU A 107 -1.69 7.15 14.78
C LEU A 107 -0.45 7.92 14.29
N LYS A 108 0.60 8.03 15.10
CA LYS A 108 1.85 8.73 14.73
C LYS A 108 2.59 8.06 13.57
N TYR A 109 2.38 6.76 13.39
CA TYR A 109 3.07 5.95 12.39
C TYR A 109 2.24 5.72 11.12
N PHE A 110 0.96 6.09 11.13
CA PHE A 110 0.10 6.03 9.95
C PHE A 110 0.22 7.31 9.11
N LYS A 111 0.60 7.16 7.84
CA LYS A 111 0.46 8.23 6.84
C LYS A 111 -1.00 8.36 6.44
N ARG A 112 -1.80 9.07 7.24
CA ARG A 112 -3.22 9.26 6.97
C ARG A 112 -3.43 10.25 5.84
N ALA A 113 -4.20 9.87 4.83
CA ALA A 113 -4.64 10.82 3.80
C ALA A 113 -5.47 11.93 4.47
N PRO A 114 -5.33 13.19 4.05
CA PRO A 114 -6.16 14.28 4.56
C PRO A 114 -7.63 13.96 4.28
N THR A 115 -8.44 13.96 5.34
CA THR A 115 -9.89 13.79 5.22
C THR A 115 -10.49 15.10 4.73
N PHE A 116 -10.95 15.14 3.49
CA PHE A 116 -11.73 16.28 3.00
C PHE A 116 -13.12 16.24 3.64
N HIS A 117 -13.50 17.33 4.30
CA HIS A 117 -14.84 17.49 4.85
C HIS A 117 -15.75 18.02 3.73
N TYR A 118 -16.90 17.38 3.51
CA TYR A 118 -17.97 17.92 2.65
C TYR A 118 -18.69 19.08 3.35
N MET A 119 -17.99 20.15 3.70
CA MET A 119 -18.60 21.32 4.34
C MET A 119 -18.10 22.64 3.73
N MET A 120 -18.45 22.84 2.46
CA MET A 120 -19.33 23.98 2.20
C MET A 120 -20.73 23.50 2.53
N GLY A 121 -21.24 23.86 3.72
CA GLY A 121 -22.60 23.57 4.12
C GLY A 121 -23.59 24.27 3.17
N SER A 122 -23.95 23.62 2.07
CA SER A 122 -24.76 24.24 1.02
C SER A 122 -25.94 23.39 0.55
N PHE A 123 -26.48 22.50 1.38
CA PHE A 123 -27.89 22.14 1.24
C PHE A 123 -28.48 22.00 2.64
N LYS A 124 -29.32 22.97 3.03
CA LYS A 124 -30.43 22.67 3.94
C LYS A 124 -31.27 21.64 3.20
N SER A 125 -30.93 20.36 3.35
CA SER A 125 -31.78 19.28 2.87
C SER A 125 -33.02 19.36 3.73
N GLU A 126 -34.08 19.99 3.20
CA GLU A 126 -35.41 19.79 3.75
C GLU A 126 -35.60 18.27 3.88
N PRO A 127 -36.06 17.77 5.05
CA PRO A 127 -36.28 16.35 5.20
C PRO A 127 -37.16 15.89 4.03
N PRO A 128 -36.75 14.86 3.27
CA PRO A 128 -37.43 14.49 2.05
C PRO A 128 -38.90 14.24 2.38
N VAL A 129 -39.79 14.93 1.68
CA VAL A 129 -41.24 14.82 1.90
C VAL A 129 -41.58 13.33 1.93
N PRO A 130 -42.18 12.82 3.02
CA PRO A 130 -42.45 11.40 3.15
C PRO A 130 -43.28 10.96 1.96
N LYS A 131 -42.67 10.17 1.07
CA LYS A 131 -43.35 9.65 -0.11
C LYS A 131 -44.52 8.84 0.41
N GLN A 132 -45.75 9.27 0.12
CA GLN A 132 -46.93 8.48 0.41
C GLN A 132 -46.71 7.10 -0.20
N ARG A 133 -46.64 6.10 0.68
CA ARG A 133 -46.58 4.70 0.27
C ARG A 133 -47.87 4.43 -0.48
N ILE A 134 -47.81 4.44 -1.81
CA ILE A 134 -48.92 3.99 -2.65
C ILE A 134 -49.14 2.53 -2.25
N GLU A 135 -50.23 2.27 -1.53
CA GLU A 135 -50.65 0.91 -1.25
C GLU A 135 -50.81 0.22 -2.60
N ARG A 136 -49.99 -0.82 -2.82
CA ARG A 136 -50.13 -1.67 -3.99
C ARG A 136 -51.51 -2.30 -3.91
N GLN A 137 -52.44 -1.81 -4.73
CA GLN A 137 -53.71 -2.49 -4.95
C GLN A 137 -53.37 -3.92 -5.40
N LYS A 138 -53.77 -4.91 -4.59
CA LYS A 138 -53.67 -6.31 -4.98
C LYS A 138 -54.55 -6.49 -6.22
N LYS A 139 -53.89 -6.69 -7.36
CA LYS A 139 -54.53 -6.87 -8.66
C LYS A 139 -55.38 -8.14 -8.59
N ALA A 140 -56.70 -7.99 -8.64
CA ALA A 140 -57.62 -9.10 -8.83
C ALA A 140 -57.36 -9.73 -10.21
N SER A 141 -57.33 -11.07 -10.23
CA SER A 141 -57.10 -11.88 -11.42
C SER A 141 -58.24 -11.71 -12.42
N ARG A 142 -58.00 -11.08 -13.57
CA ARG A 142 -58.86 -11.22 -14.76
C ARG A 142 -58.06 -11.10 -16.05
N GLY A 143 -58.15 -12.17 -16.84
CA GLY A 143 -58.24 -12.17 -18.30
C GLY A 143 -56.97 -11.85 -19.09
N LYS A 144 -56.48 -12.82 -19.87
CA LYS A 144 -55.52 -12.64 -20.95
C LYS A 144 -55.95 -11.49 -21.88
N ALA A 145 -55.17 -10.43 -21.91
CA ALA A 145 -55.08 -9.49 -23.03
C ALA A 145 -53.62 -9.04 -23.11
N GLU A 146 -53.10 -9.03 -24.32
CA GLU A 146 -51.68 -9.11 -24.69
C GLU A 146 -50.77 -8.15 -23.92
N GLN A 147 -49.77 -8.73 -23.25
CA GLN A 147 -48.59 -7.99 -22.82
C GLN A 147 -47.84 -7.58 -24.09
N ALA A 148 -47.92 -6.30 -24.46
CA ALA A 148 -46.91 -5.70 -25.29
C ALA A 148 -45.59 -5.73 -24.49
N MET A 149 -44.75 -6.70 -24.81
CA MET A 149 -43.38 -6.79 -24.30
C MET A 149 -42.64 -5.50 -24.73
N PRO A 150 -42.03 -4.74 -23.81
CA PRO A 150 -41.14 -3.67 -24.24
C PRO A 150 -40.01 -4.32 -25.04
N ALA A 151 -39.81 -3.85 -26.28
CA ALA A 151 -38.73 -4.31 -27.13
C ALA A 151 -37.42 -4.14 -26.36
N GLN A 152 -36.69 -5.26 -26.18
CA GLN A 152 -35.41 -5.26 -25.49
C GLN A 152 -34.47 -4.24 -26.16
N LEU A 153 -34.01 -3.27 -25.37
CA LEU A 153 -33.02 -2.25 -25.70
C LEU A 153 -31.61 -2.87 -25.89
N ARG A 154 -31.47 -3.91 -26.72
CA ARG A 154 -30.16 -4.51 -27.04
C ARG A 154 -29.27 -3.58 -27.86
N LYS A 155 -29.88 -2.76 -28.73
CA LYS A 155 -29.15 -1.84 -29.61
C LYS A 155 -28.39 -0.74 -28.88
N MET A 156 -28.83 -0.35 -27.68
CA MET A 156 -28.20 0.73 -26.92
C MET A 156 -26.95 0.22 -26.19
N GLU A 157 -26.99 -0.98 -25.64
CA GLU A 157 -25.85 -1.63 -24.97
C GLU A 157 -24.72 -1.94 -25.96
N GLU A 158 -25.06 -2.49 -27.14
CA GLU A 158 -24.10 -2.69 -28.25
C GLU A 158 -23.44 -1.38 -28.70
N SER A 159 -24.20 -0.27 -28.77
CA SER A 159 -23.65 1.03 -29.19
C SER A 159 -22.63 1.61 -28.21
N HIS A 160 -22.82 1.39 -26.90
CA HIS A 160 -21.87 1.82 -25.87
C HIS A 160 -20.63 0.91 -25.82
N GLN A 161 -20.81 -0.40 -26.03
CA GLN A 161 -19.70 -1.34 -26.16
C GLN A 161 -18.81 -0.96 -27.35
N GLU A 162 -19.42 -0.74 -28.53
CA GLU A 162 -18.71 -0.37 -29.75
C GLU A 162 -18.01 1.00 -29.63
N ALA A 163 -18.62 1.95 -28.90
CA ALA A 163 -17.97 3.23 -28.61
C ALA A 163 -16.75 3.07 -27.69
N THR A 164 -16.84 2.16 -26.70
CA THR A 164 -15.74 1.88 -25.78
C THR A 164 -14.57 1.19 -26.50
N GLU A 165 -14.87 0.22 -27.37
CA GLU A 165 -13.85 -0.47 -28.18
C GLU A 165 -13.10 0.49 -29.11
N LYS A 166 -13.83 1.39 -29.78
CA LYS A 166 -13.23 2.43 -30.64
C LYS A 166 -12.29 3.35 -29.85
N GLU A 167 -12.66 3.69 -28.63
CA GLU A 167 -11.86 4.57 -27.79
C GLU A 167 -10.60 3.88 -27.25
N VAL A 168 -10.70 2.59 -26.90
CA VAL A 168 -9.56 1.75 -26.54
C VAL A 168 -8.59 1.60 -27.73
N GLU A 169 -9.10 1.34 -28.94
CA GLU A 169 -8.27 1.29 -30.15
C GLU A 169 -7.60 2.63 -30.44
N ARG A 170 -8.31 3.75 -30.26
CA ARG A 170 -7.77 5.11 -30.45
C ARG A 170 -6.61 5.36 -29.49
N ILE A 171 -6.77 5.03 -28.22
CA ILE A 171 -5.74 5.20 -27.18
C ILE A 171 -4.53 4.31 -27.46
N LEU A 172 -4.75 3.06 -27.88
CA LEU A 172 -3.67 2.14 -28.27
C LEU A 172 -2.83 2.71 -29.42
N ARG A 173 -3.46 3.28 -30.45
CA ARG A 173 -2.74 3.91 -31.57
C ARG A 173 -1.90 5.09 -31.14
N ILE A 174 -2.40 5.93 -30.21
CA ILE A 174 -1.63 7.05 -29.68
C ILE A 174 -0.43 6.55 -28.89
N LEU A 175 -0.62 5.53 -28.04
CA LEU A 175 0.45 4.92 -27.27
C LEU A 175 1.55 4.35 -28.18
N GLN A 176 1.16 3.63 -29.24
CA GLN A 176 2.07 3.10 -30.26
C GLN A 176 2.83 4.21 -30.98
N THR A 177 2.15 5.28 -31.39
CA THR A 177 2.78 6.43 -32.06
C THR A 177 3.81 7.10 -31.15
N HIS A 178 3.51 7.23 -29.85
CA HIS A 178 4.44 7.80 -28.88
C HIS A 178 5.69 6.93 -28.70
N PHE A 179 5.53 5.61 -28.69
CA PHE A 179 6.62 4.65 -28.56
C PHE A 179 7.47 4.56 -29.85
N GLU A 180 6.86 4.64 -31.03
CA GLU A 180 7.59 4.65 -32.31
C GLU A 180 8.45 5.91 -32.48
N ASN A 181 7.97 7.05 -31.99
CA ASN A 181 8.70 8.32 -32.06
C ASN A 181 9.88 8.38 -31.09
N ASP A 182 9.77 7.75 -29.92
CA ASP A 182 10.85 7.68 -28.93
C ASP A 182 10.80 6.35 -28.15
N SER A 183 11.50 5.35 -28.67
CA SER A 183 11.49 3.99 -28.13
C SER A 183 12.32 3.82 -26.85
N ASN A 184 13.13 4.82 -26.49
CA ASN A 184 14.04 4.75 -25.35
C ASN A 184 13.54 5.53 -24.13
N THR A 185 12.47 6.31 -24.28
CA THR A 185 11.87 7.10 -23.20
C THR A 185 10.62 6.41 -22.65
N PRO A 186 10.55 6.11 -21.35
CA PRO A 186 9.35 5.55 -20.74
C PRO A 186 8.20 6.56 -20.75
N ILE A 187 7.00 6.10 -21.08
CA ILE A 187 5.78 6.91 -21.07
C ILE A 187 5.22 6.94 -19.64
N PHE A 188 5.16 8.11 -19.03
CA PHE A 188 4.57 8.27 -17.70
C PHE A 188 3.04 8.15 -17.76
N PHE A 189 2.48 7.26 -16.95
CA PHE A 189 1.05 6.96 -16.96
C PHE A 189 0.16 8.19 -16.71
N PHE A 190 0.47 8.99 -15.70
CA PHE A 190 -0.36 10.16 -15.35
C PHE A 190 -0.31 11.26 -16.42
N ASP A 191 0.86 11.49 -17.01
CA ASP A 191 1.00 12.46 -18.10
C ASP A 191 0.21 12.02 -19.35
N PHE A 192 0.03 10.71 -19.52
CA PHE A 192 -0.71 10.13 -20.64
C PHE A 192 -2.23 10.19 -20.44
N VAL A 193 -2.75 9.93 -19.24
CA VAL A 193 -4.21 9.79 -19.00
C VAL A 193 -4.89 11.06 -18.50
N VAL A 194 -4.16 12.03 -17.96
CA VAL A 194 -4.74 13.23 -17.33
C VAL A 194 -5.14 14.27 -18.38
N ASP A 195 -6.42 14.67 -18.37
CA ASP A 195 -6.91 15.88 -19.06
C ASP A 195 -6.94 17.05 -18.06
N PRO A 196 -6.09 18.08 -18.21
CA PRO A 196 -6.03 19.22 -17.29
C PRO A 196 -7.29 20.08 -17.30
N LYS A 197 -8.19 19.88 -18.27
CA LYS A 197 -9.45 20.61 -18.43
C LYS A 197 -10.68 19.81 -18.02
N SER A 198 -10.53 18.50 -17.75
CA SER A 198 -11.67 17.65 -17.40
C SER A 198 -11.29 16.44 -16.56
N PHE A 199 -11.77 16.42 -15.31
CA PHE A 199 -11.64 15.27 -14.43
C PHE A 199 -12.40 14.04 -14.96
N ALA A 200 -13.62 14.23 -15.47
CA ALA A 200 -14.43 13.11 -15.99
C ALA A 200 -13.71 12.38 -17.13
N ARG A 201 -13.11 13.13 -18.06
CA ARG A 201 -12.31 12.53 -19.15
C ARG A 201 -11.05 11.85 -18.65
N THR A 202 -10.43 12.37 -17.59
CA THR A 202 -9.28 11.69 -16.95
C THR A 202 -9.68 10.30 -16.46
N VAL A 203 -10.84 10.19 -15.81
CA VAL A 203 -11.37 8.90 -15.33
C VAL A 203 -11.74 7.98 -16.51
N GLU A 204 -12.36 8.51 -17.57
CA GLU A 204 -12.66 7.75 -18.79
C GLU A 204 -11.37 7.24 -19.46
N ASN A 205 -10.34 8.09 -19.61
CA ASN A 205 -9.04 7.70 -20.15
C ASN A 205 -8.39 6.57 -19.33
N MET A 206 -8.41 6.68 -18.00
CA MET A 206 -7.90 5.62 -17.11
C MET A 206 -8.68 4.31 -17.28
N PHE A 207 -10.01 4.39 -17.39
CA PHE A 207 -10.86 3.25 -17.67
C PHE A 207 -10.50 2.58 -19.00
N HIS A 208 -10.34 3.34 -20.08
CA HIS A 208 -9.96 2.78 -21.37
C HIS A 208 -8.54 2.18 -21.38
N VAL A 209 -7.55 2.83 -20.73
CA VAL A 209 -6.20 2.29 -20.61
C VAL A 209 -6.17 0.97 -19.82
N SER A 210 -7.08 0.80 -18.86
CA SER A 210 -7.15 -0.45 -18.09
C SER A 210 -7.42 -1.69 -18.96
N PHE A 211 -8.10 -1.54 -20.11
CA PHE A 211 -8.32 -2.63 -21.06
C PHE A 211 -7.07 -3.01 -21.88
N LEU A 212 -6.04 -2.17 -21.88
CA LEU A 212 -4.77 -2.45 -22.58
C LEU A 212 -3.81 -3.30 -21.74
N ILE A 213 -4.05 -3.37 -20.42
CA ILE A 213 -3.23 -4.12 -19.48
C ILE A 213 -3.82 -5.54 -19.35
N ARG A 214 -2.97 -6.55 -19.53
CA ARG A 214 -3.33 -7.98 -19.49
C ARG A 214 -2.96 -8.63 -18.17
#